data_AF-A0A929ZS73-F1
#
_entry.id   AF-A0A929ZS73-F1
#
_cell.length_a   1.000
_cell.length_b   1.000
_cell.length_c   1.000
_cell.angle_alpha   90.00
_cell.angle_beta   90.00
_cell.angle_gamma   90.00
#
_symmetry.space_group_name_H-M   'P 1'
#
loop_
_entity.id
_entity.type
_entity.pdbx_description
1 polymer ?
#
loop_
_entity_poly.entity_id
_entity_poly.type
_entity_poly.pdbx_seq_one_letter_code
_entity_poly.pdbx_strand_id
1 'polypeptide(L)' 'MKTRYFSFGQTHTHSFNGHTLDKDCIVKITAENPREIMVEHFQDKWGFEYTDFTEESLRYFPRGVYNLTENKWEWQK' A
#
# COMPACT_ATOMS: atom_id res chain seq x y z
N MET A 1 8.72 5.57 14.81
CA MET A 1 8.03 4.90 13.69
C MET A 1 6.80 5.69 13.26
N LYS A 2 6.50 5.69 11.95
CA LYS A 2 5.37 6.37 11.32
C LYS A 2 4.62 5.36 10.44
N THR A 3 3.30 5.47 10.39
CA THR A 3 2.49 4.72 9.43
C THR A 3 2.13 5.61 8.25
N ARG A 4 2.34 5.10 7.04
CA ARG A 4 1.94 5.74 5.79
C ARG A 4 1.24 4.73 4.90
N TYR A 5 0.40 5.25 4.02
CA TYR A 5 -0.34 4.46 3.05
C TYR A 5 0.06 4.86 1.64
N PHE A 6 0.13 3.88 0.73
CA PHE A 6 0.59 4.08 -0.63
C PHE A 6 -0.36 3.41 -1.61
N SER A 7 -0.78 4.13 -2.65
CA SER A 7 -1.55 3.57 -3.76
C SER A 7 -0.64 3.29 -4.95
N PHE A 8 -1.08 2.39 -5.83
CA PHE A 8 -0.41 2.12 -7.11
C PHE A 8 -0.96 2.96 -8.26
N GLY A 9 -1.80 3.96 -7.97
CA GLY A 9 -2.53 4.71 -8.99
C GLY A 9 -3.41 3.81 -9.83
N GLN A 10 -3.65 4.18 -11.09
CA GLN A 10 -4.46 3.38 -12.03
C GLN A 10 -3.63 2.42 -12.89
N THR A 11 -2.29 2.58 -12.90
CA THR A 11 -1.42 1.97 -13.91
C THR A 11 -0.49 0.90 -13.34
N HIS A 12 -0.03 1.04 -12.10
CA HIS A 12 0.99 0.14 -11.56
C HIS A 12 0.36 -1.13 -11.01
N THR A 13 0.96 -2.27 -11.33
CA THR A 13 0.56 -3.60 -10.87
C THR A 13 1.83 -4.38 -10.58
N HIS A 14 1.87 -5.03 -9.41
CA HIS A 14 3.04 -5.72 -8.90
C HIS A 14 2.67 -7.12 -8.41
N SER A 15 3.56 -8.08 -8.63
CA SER A 15 3.50 -9.37 -7.95
C SER A 15 4.44 -9.32 -6.75
N PHE A 16 3.91 -9.51 -5.54
CA PHE A 16 4.68 -9.46 -4.31
C PHE A 16 4.20 -10.56 -3.36
N ASN A 17 5.11 -11.46 -2.93
CA ASN A 17 4.81 -12.59 -2.05
C ASN A 17 3.59 -13.44 -2.49
N GLY A 18 3.43 -13.63 -3.81
CA GLY A 18 2.30 -14.37 -4.38
C GLY A 18 0.98 -13.59 -4.43
N HIS A 19 0.96 -12.33 -4.01
CA HIS A 19 -0.19 -11.44 -4.12
C HIS A 19 -0.05 -10.48 -5.30
N THR A 20 -1.19 -10.07 -5.86
CA THR A 20 -1.25 -8.97 -6.82
C THR A 20 -1.57 -7.68 -6.08
N LEU A 21 -0.65 -6.73 -6.14
CA LEU A 21 -0.79 -5.39 -5.59
C LEU A 21 -0.99 -4.40 -6.74
N ASP A 22 -2.16 -3.77 -6.81
CA ASP A 22 -2.57 -2.88 -7.91
C ASP A 22 -3.50 -1.77 -7.38
N LYS A 23 -4.21 -1.08 -8.28
CA LYS A 23 -5.16 -0.01 -8.00
C LYS A 23 -6.26 -0.36 -6.98
N ASP A 24 -6.59 -1.63 -6.81
CA ASP A 24 -7.70 -2.07 -5.97
C ASP A 24 -7.27 -2.32 -4.51
N CYS A 25 -5.98 -2.16 -4.18
CA CYS A 25 -5.47 -2.24 -2.82
C CYS A 25 -4.65 -1.00 -2.44
N ILE A 26 -4.48 -0.83 -1.13
CA ILE A 26 -3.59 0.18 -0.56
C ILE A 26 -2.50 -0.53 0.26
N VAL A 27 -1.26 -0.09 0.14
CA VAL A 27 -0.14 -0.61 0.93
C VAL A 27 0.02 0.22 2.18
N LYS A 28 0.11 -0.44 3.34
CA LYS A 28 0.45 0.16 4.63
C LYS A 28 1.89 -0.20 5.00
N ILE A 29 2.67 0.80 5.39
CA ILE A 29 4.04 0.63 5.89
C ILE A 29 4.17 1.36 7.21
N THR A 30 4.71 0.69 8.23
CA THR A 30 5.06 1.27 9.52
C THR A 30 6.57 1.18 9.75
N ALA A 31 7.28 2.31 9.67
CA ALA A 31 8.75 2.37 9.80
C ALA A 31 9.23 3.78 10.17
N GLU A 32 10.53 3.97 10.41
CA GLU A 32 11.09 5.34 10.58
C GLU A 32 10.96 6.17 9.30
N ASN A 33 11.23 5.54 8.14
CA ASN A 33 11.07 6.13 6.81
C ASN A 33 10.23 5.23 5.88
N PRO A 34 8.89 5.26 5.98
CA PRO A 34 8.01 4.40 5.19
C PRO A 34 8.20 4.54 3.67
N ARG A 35 8.53 5.74 3.20
CA ARG A 35 8.73 6.03 1.78
C ARG A 35 9.97 5.34 1.21
N GLU A 36 11.04 5.26 2.00
CA GLU A 36 12.26 4.55 1.59
C GLU A 36 12.00 3.07 1.36
N ILE A 37 11.23 2.42 2.25
CA ILE A 37 10.78 1.04 2.07
C ILE A 37 9.92 0.90 0.81
N MET A 38 8.97 1.82 0.58
CA MET A 38 8.15 1.80 -0.64
C MET A 38 9.02 1.87 -1.91
N VAL A 39 10.05 2.72 -1.91
CA VAL A 39 10.99 2.87 -3.03
C VAL A 39 11.91 1.65 -3.17
N GLU A 40 12.35 1.04 -2.07
CA GLU A 40 13.16 -0.18 -2.12
C GLU A 40 12.42 -1.31 -2.84
N HIS A 41 11.15 -1.52 -2.47
CA HIS A 41 10.32 -2.59 -3.04
C HIS A 41 9.77 -2.29 -4.43
N PHE A 42 9.33 -1.06 -4.68
CA PHE A 42 8.54 -0.71 -5.88
C PHE A 42 9.16 0.41 -6.72
N GLN A 43 10.34 0.91 -6.36
CA GLN A 43 11.07 1.98 -7.05
C GLN A 43 10.19 3.22 -7.22
N ASP A 44 10.05 3.70 -8.46
CA ASP A 44 9.18 4.81 -8.86
C ASP A 44 7.81 4.35 -9.38
N LYS A 45 7.48 3.05 -9.27
CA LYS A 45 6.28 2.44 -9.87
C LYS A 45 5.10 2.38 -8.90
N TRP A 46 4.68 3.54 -8.40
CA TRP A 46 3.52 3.70 -7.52
C TRP A 46 2.92 5.10 -7.68
N GLY A 47 1.73 5.32 -7.11
CA GLY A 47 0.92 6.52 -7.33
C GLY A 47 1.12 7.60 -6.28
N PHE A 48 0.45 7.46 -5.14
CA PHE A 48 0.40 8.50 -4.10
C PHE A 48 0.74 7.96 -2.72
N GLU A 49 1.35 8.82 -1.90
CA GLU A 49 1.54 8.63 -0.46
C GLU A 49 0.45 9.41 0.28
N TYR A 50 -0.23 8.77 1.23
CA TYR A 50 -1.29 9.36 2.04
C TYR A 50 -0.84 9.45 3.50
N THR A 51 -1.07 10.61 4.09
CA THR A 51 -0.75 10.90 5.49
C THR A 51 -2.00 10.89 6.37
N ASP A 52 -3.18 10.96 5.76
CA ASP A 52 -4.52 11.16 6.32
C ASP A 52 -5.50 10.06 5.89
N PHE A 53 -5.01 8.85 5.60
CA PHE A 53 -5.84 7.71 5.20
C PHE A 53 -6.79 7.27 6.34
N THR A 54 -8.07 7.15 6.03
CA THR A 54 -9.14 6.77 6.98
C THR A 54 -9.90 5.52 6.52
N GLU A 55 -10.73 4.94 7.39
CA GLU A 55 -11.60 3.82 7.02
C GLU A 55 -12.55 4.16 5.84
N GLU A 56 -13.03 5.40 5.75
CA GLU A 56 -13.86 5.83 4.61
C GLU A 56 -13.12 5.72 3.27
N SER A 57 -11.79 5.87 3.29
CA SER A 57 -10.93 5.75 2.12
C SER A 57 -10.90 4.31 1.56
N LEU A 58 -11.20 3.30 2.39
CA LEU A 58 -11.22 1.88 1.98
C LEU A 58 -12.23 1.61 0.86
N ARG A 59 -13.27 2.44 0.70
CA ARG A 59 -14.23 2.30 -0.41
C ARG A 59 -13.59 2.40 -1.80
N TYR A 60 -12.42 3.04 -1.90
CA TYR A 60 -11.67 3.17 -3.14
C TYR A 60 -10.73 1.99 -3.41
N PHE A 61 -10.49 1.13 -2.41
CA PHE A 61 -9.54 0.02 -2.47
C PHE A 61 -10.27 -1.27 -2.10
N PRO A 62 -11.10 -1.82 -3.00
CA PRO A 62 -12.01 -2.93 -2.68
C PRO A 62 -11.30 -4.22 -2.22
N ARG A 63 -10.03 -4.43 -2.57
CA ARG A 63 -9.22 -5.56 -2.07
C ARG A 63 -8.66 -5.32 -0.67
N GLY A 64 -8.62 -4.06 -0.24
CA GLY A 64 -8.26 -3.69 1.12
C GLY A 64 -6.83 -3.23 1.32
N VAL A 65 -6.39 -3.33 2.57
CA VAL A 65 -5.08 -2.90 3.04
C VAL A 65 -4.12 -4.09 3.12
N TYR A 66 -3.00 -3.98 2.42
CA TYR A 66 -1.88 -4.90 2.57
C TYR A 66 -0.80 -4.26 3.45
N ASN A 67 -0.55 -4.82 4.63
CA ASN A 67 0.52 -4.39 5.52
C ASN A 67 1.83 -5.02 5.05
N LEU A 68 2.67 -4.22 4.40
CA LEU A 68 3.96 -4.66 3.85
C LEU A 68 4.95 -5.00 4.97
N THR A 69 4.94 -4.25 6.07
CA THR A 69 5.84 -4.44 7.21
C THR A 69 5.60 -5.78 7.90
N GLU A 70 4.35 -6.24 7.95
CA GLU A 70 3.96 -7.51 8.58
C GLU A 70 3.63 -8.62 7.57
N ASN A 71 3.76 -8.33 6.27
CA ASN A 71 3.47 -9.26 5.18
C ASN A 71 2.08 -9.91 5.28
N LYS A 72 1.03 -9.14 5.54
CA LYS A 72 -0.34 -9.66 5.73
C LYS A 72 -1.44 -8.70 5.23
N TRP A 73 -2.62 -9.23 4.93
CA TRP A 73 -3.83 -8.45 4.69
C TRP A 73 -4.49 -8.08 6.03
N GLU A 74 -4.92 -6.81 6.18
CA GLU A 74 -5.60 -6.33 7.39
C GLU A 74 -7.10 -6.05 7.17
N TRP A 75 -7.52 -5.80 5.93
CA TRP A 75 -8.90 -5.41 5.59
C TRP A 75 -9.37 -6.02 4.26
N GLN A 76 -9.28 -7.34 4.12
CA GLN A 76 -9.72 -8.03 2.91
C GLN A 76 -11.24 -8.19 2.93
N LYS A 77 -11.95 -7.56 1.99
CA LYS A 77 -13.36 -7.84 1.72
C LYS A 77 -13.52 -9.06 0.82
#